data_AF-A0A5C7EUR9-F1
#
_entry.id   AF-A0A5C7EUR9-F1
#
_cell.length_a   1.000
_cell.length_b   1.000
_cell.length_c   1.000
_cell.angle_alpha   90.00
_cell.angle_beta   90.00
_cell.angle_gamma   90.00
#
_symmetry.space_group_name_H-M   'P 1'
#
loop_
_entity.id
_entity.type
_entity.pdbx_description
1 polymer ?
#
loop_
_entity_poly.entity_id
_entity_poly.type
_entity_poly.pdbx_seq_one_letter_code
_entity_poly.pdbx_strand_id
1 'polypeptide(L)' 'MVSEAQKRASAKYQRESTKRKALTFYKSEADILEWLESQENQAGYIKRLIREDMERRTSS' A
#
# COMPACT_ATOMS: atom_id res chain seq x y z
N MET A 1 -19.38 22.65 7.04
CA MET A 1 -18.75 23.18 5.82
C MET A 1 -17.25 23.15 6.05
N VAL A 2 -16.50 22.24 5.39
CA VAL A 2 -15.03 22.18 5.54
C VAL A 2 -14.44 23.34 4.76
N SER A 3 -13.59 24.16 5.40
CA SER A 3 -13.05 25.35 4.75
C SER A 3 -11.98 24.98 3.72
N GLU A 4 -11.80 25.82 2.70
CA GLU A 4 -10.77 25.66 1.67
C GLU A 4 -9.33 25.69 2.25
N ALA A 5 -9.16 26.24 3.46
CA ALA A 5 -7.90 26.18 4.20
C ALA A 5 -7.67 24.79 4.82
N GLN A 6 -8.72 24.16 5.38
CA GLN A 6 -8.63 22.79 5.91
C GLN A 6 -8.36 21.78 4.80
N LYS A 7 -9.00 21.90 3.63
CA LYS A 7 -8.68 21.04 2.45
C LYS A 7 -7.22 21.13 2.03
N ARG A 8 -6.66 22.35 1.96
CA ARG A 8 -5.25 22.57 1.55
C ARG A 8 -4.26 22.00 2.56
N ALA A 9 -4.53 22.15 3.86
CA ALA A 9 -3.70 21.59 4.92
C ALA A 9 -3.70 20.05 4.91
N SER A 10 -4.88 19.41 4.79
CA SER A 10 -4.99 17.96 4.68
C SER A 10 -4.29 17.42 3.42
N ALA A 11 -4.42 18.10 2.28
CA ALA A 11 -3.74 17.72 1.05
C ALA A 11 -2.20 17.82 1.17
N LYS A 12 -1.69 18.83 1.88
CA LYS A 12 -0.25 18.97 2.15
C LYS A 12 0.26 17.84 3.06
N TYR A 13 -0.42 17.59 4.18
CA TYR A 13 -0.05 16.52 5.10
C TYR A 13 -0.11 15.14 4.43
N GLN A 14 -1.14 14.84 3.63
CA GLN A 14 -1.22 13.56 2.93
C GLN A 14 -0.10 13.37 1.90
N ARG A 15 0.32 14.43 1.20
CA ARG A 15 1.45 14.37 0.26
C ARG A 15 2.79 14.18 0.96
N GLU A 16 2.98 14.80 2.12
CA GLU A 16 4.24 14.71 2.89
C GLU A 16 4.34 13.41 3.71
N SER A 17 3.21 12.87 4.19
CA SER A 17 3.18 11.66 5.04
C SER A 17 3.05 10.35 4.25
N THR A 18 2.73 10.40 2.96
CA THR A 18 2.47 9.21 2.15
C THR A 18 3.40 9.12 0.95
N LYS A 19 4.06 7.97 0.78
CA LYS A 19 4.78 7.63 -0.46
C LYS A 19 4.04 6.51 -1.19
N ARG A 20 3.72 6.72 -2.47
CA ARG A 20 3.11 5.70 -3.34
C ARG A 20 4.20 4.87 -4.00
N LYS A 21 4.02 3.56 -4.03
CA LYS A 21 4.77 2.62 -4.87
C LYS A 21 3.77 1.90 -5.77
N ALA A 22 4.09 1.78 -7.05
CA ALA A 22 3.29 1.07 -8.03
C ALA A 22 3.98 -0.25 -8.37
N LEU A 23 3.19 -1.30 -8.61
CA LEU A 23 3.66 -2.60 -9.05
C LEU A 23 2.96 -2.92 -10.37
N THR A 24 3.73 -3.44 -11.33
CA THR A 24 3.21 -3.91 -12.62
C THR A 24 3.23 -5.42 -12.60
N PHE A 25 2.11 -6.04 -12.97
CA PHE A 25 2.00 -7.50 -13.13
C PHE A 25 1.98 -7.83 -14.62
N TYR A 26 2.80 -8.79 -15.03
CA TYR A 26 2.81 -9.32 -16.38
C TYR A 26 1.81 -10.45 -16.54
N LYS A 27 1.47 -10.82 -17.80
CA LYS A 27 0.52 -11.92 -18.07
C LYS A 27 0.93 -13.25 -17.46
N SER A 28 2.23 -13.48 -17.28
CA SER A 28 2.77 -14.68 -16.63
C SER A 28 2.53 -14.74 -15.12
N GLU A 29 2.13 -13.62 -14.51
CA GLU A 29 1.88 -13.47 -13.06
C GLU A 29 0.37 -13.31 -12.79
N ALA A 30 -0.47 -13.80 -13.72
CA ALA A 30 -1.93 -13.70 -13.61
C ALA A 30 -2.44 -14.38 -12.33
N ASP A 31 -1.83 -15.49 -11.93
CA ASP A 31 -2.12 -16.22 -10.70
C ASP A 31 -1.84 -15.37 -9.44
N ILE A 32 -0.72 -14.64 -9.42
CA ILE A 32 -0.36 -13.74 -8.33
C ILE A 32 -1.34 -12.56 -8.26
N LEU A 33 -1.71 -12.01 -9.41
CA LEU A 33 -2.68 -10.92 -9.50
C LEU A 33 -4.07 -11.38 -9.00
N GLU A 34 -4.56 -12.52 -9.47
CA GLU A 34 -5.83 -13.10 -9.04
C GLU A 34 -5.85 -13.36 -7.53
N TRP A 35 -4.75 -13.87 -6.97
CA TRP A 35 -4.63 -14.09 -5.53
C TRP A 35 -4.64 -12.77 -4.74
N LEU A 36 -3.97 -11.73 -5.24
CA LEU A 36 -4.03 -10.41 -4.62
C LEU A 36 -5.44 -9.83 -4.70
N GLU A 37 -6.11 -9.98 -5.83
CA GLU A 37 -7.47 -9.47 -6.06
C GLU A 37 -8.52 -10.17 -5.21
N SER A 38 -8.28 -11.42 -4.80
CA SER A 38 -9.17 -12.13 -3.87
C SER A 38 -9.09 -11.61 -2.42
N GLN A 39 -8.14 -10.73 -2.09
CA GLN A 39 -8.01 -10.20 -0.73
C GLN A 39 -8.93 -9.00 -0.52
N GLU A 40 -9.68 -8.99 0.59
CA GLU A 40 -10.57 -7.86 0.95
C GLU A 40 -9.83 -6.51 1.04
N ASN A 41 -8.56 -6.53 1.50
CA ASN A 41 -7.70 -5.36 1.56
C ASN A 41 -6.30 -5.66 1.00
N GLN A 42 -6.14 -5.46 -0.31
CA GLN A 42 -4.89 -5.71 -1.05
C GLN A 42 -3.68 -4.94 -0.47
N ALA A 43 -3.85 -3.65 -0.18
CA ALA A 43 -2.77 -2.82 0.36
C ALA A 43 -2.38 -3.23 1.78
N GLY A 44 -3.36 -3.61 2.60
CA GLY A 44 -3.13 -4.16 3.93
C GLY A 44 -2.41 -5.50 3.88
N TYR A 45 -2.84 -6.38 2.98
CA TYR A 45 -2.24 -7.69 2.72
C TYR A 45 -0.75 -7.57 2.36
N ILE A 46 -0.42 -6.75 1.35
CA ILE A 46 0.98 -6.52 0.94
C ILE A 46 1.82 -5.96 2.08
N LYS A 47 1.31 -4.95 2.81
CA LYS A 47 2.04 -4.36 3.95
C LYS A 47 2.28 -5.35 5.08
N ARG A 48 1.34 -6.27 5.33
CA ARG A 48 1.50 -7.34 6.32
C ARG A 48 2.63 -8.29 5.90
N LEU A 49 2.62 -8.76 4.65
CA LEU A 49 3.68 -9.64 4.13
C LEU A 49 5.08 -8.99 4.21
N ILE A 50 5.19 -7.69 3.91
CA ILE A 50 6.47 -6.96 4.04
C ILE A 50 6.94 -6.93 5.50
N ARG A 51 6.05 -6.69 6.47
CA ARG A 51 6.42 -6.71 7.90
C ARG A 51 6.87 -8.09 8.35
N GLU A 52 6.13 -9.13 7.97
CA GLU A 52 6.48 -10.52 8.29
C GLU A 52 7.83 -10.93 7.66
N ASP A 53 8.15 -10.46 6.46
CA ASP A 53 9.48 -10.66 5.84
C ASP A 53 10.59 -9.91 6.61
N MET A 54 10.36 -8.64 6.99
CA MET A 54 11.31 -7.87 7.79
C MET A 54 11.62 -8.54 9.13
N GLU A 55 10.60 -9.02 9.84
CA GLU A 55 10.73 -9.72 11.12
C GLU A 55 11.55 -11.00 10.96
N ARG A 56 11.20 -11.85 9.98
CA ARG A 56 11.95 -13.08 9.68
C ARG A 56 13.43 -12.85 9.38
N ARG A 57 13.77 -11.75 8.71
CA ARG A 57 15.16 -11.39 8.37
C ARG A 57 15.94 -10.80 9.54
N THR A 58 15.26 -10.17 10.50
CA THR A 58 15.90 -9.49 11.63
C THR A 58 16.09 -10.42 12.83
N SER A 59 15.23 -11.44 12.95
CA SER A 59 15.33 -12.47 14.00
C SER A 59 16.28 -13.62 13.67
N SER A 60 17.08 -13.51 12.60
CA SER A 60 17.98 -14.55 12.09
C SER A 60 19.44 -14.11 12.07
#